data_AF-A0A366J2T7-F1
#
_entry.id   AF-A0A366J2T7-F1
#
_cell.length_a   1.000
_cell.length_b   1.000
_cell.length_c   1.000
_cell.angle_alpha   90.00
_cell.angle_beta   90.00
_cell.angle_gamma   90.00
#
_symmetry.space_group_name_H-M   'P 1'
#
loop_
_entity.id
_entity.type
_entity.pdbx_description
1 polymer ?
#
loop_
_entity_poly.entity_id
_entity_poly.type
_entity_poly.pdbx_seq_one_letter_code
_entity_poly.pdbx_strand_id
1 'polypeptide(L)'
;MLLRVSLSTALVSISLSLASTSVLAFDDYCTPKLEAYLDNVQKTVDSKYVSSRQKEVAQKILDKVKASRNDTKDCVLIDKLLP
;
A
#
# COMPACT_ATOMS: atom_id res chain seq x y z
N MET A 1 -2.44 45.78 30.64
CA MET A 1 -2.89 45.36 29.28
C MET A 1 -1.94 44.39 28.58
N LEU A 2 -0.63 44.35 28.86
CA LEU A 2 0.33 43.50 28.15
C LEU A 2 0.20 41.97 28.39
N LEU A 3 -0.31 41.53 29.56
CA LEU A 3 -0.34 40.09 29.87
C LEU A 3 -1.41 39.30 29.09
N ARG A 4 -2.42 39.97 28.53
CA ARG A 4 -3.52 39.32 27.80
C ARG A 4 -3.20 39.09 26.31
N VAL A 5 -2.20 39.78 25.77
CA VAL A 5 -1.84 39.69 24.35
C VAL A 5 -0.90 38.51 24.07
N SER A 6 -0.07 38.11 25.04
CA SER A 6 0.84 36.95 24.88
C SER A 6 0.16 35.59 24.91
N LEU A 7 -1.02 35.48 25.53
CA LEU A 7 -1.71 34.18 25.61
C LEU A 7 -2.32 33.78 24.26
N SER A 8 -2.75 34.76 23.46
CA SER A 8 -3.38 34.53 22.16
C SER A 8 -2.37 34.16 21.07
N THR A 9 -1.15 34.71 21.10
CA THR A 9 -0.11 34.37 20.12
C THR A 9 0.53 33.00 20.38
N ALA A 10 0.60 32.58 21.64
CA ALA A 10 1.08 31.25 22.02
C ALA A 10 0.12 30.11 21.62
N LEU A 11 -1.20 30.36 21.64
CA LEU A 11 -2.20 29.37 21.23
C LEU A 11 -2.21 29.16 19.71
N VAL A 12 -2.03 30.23 18.92
CA VAL A 12 -2.02 30.14 17.44
C VAL A 12 -0.78 29.37 16.94
N SER A 13 0.37 29.52 17.59
CA SER A 13 1.60 28.81 17.22
C SER A 13 1.59 27.32 17.58
N ILE A 14 0.80 26.90 18.56
CA ILE A 14 0.58 25.47 18.88
C ILE A 14 -0.33 24.83 17.81
N SER A 15 -1.39 25.53 17.37
CA SER A 15 -2.28 24.99 16.33
C SER A 15 -1.61 24.83 14.95
N LEU A 16 -0.63 25.67 14.60
CA LEU A 16 0.09 25.57 13.32
C LEU A 16 1.13 24.43 13.29
N SER A 17 1.68 24.04 14.44
CA SER A 17 2.68 22.97 14.54
C SER A 17 2.07 21.56 14.61
N LEU A 18 0.77 21.45 14.93
CA LEU A 18 0.01 20.20 14.81
C LEU A 18 -0.47 19.95 13.37
N ALA A 19 -0.77 21.02 12.61
CA ALA A 19 -1.21 20.91 11.21
C ALA A 19 -0.10 20.43 10.25
N SER A 20 1.17 20.56 10.61
CA SER A 20 2.30 20.08 9.80
C SER A 20 2.64 18.61 10.00
N THR A 21 1.93 17.88 10.88
CA THR A 21 2.08 16.43 11.03
C THR A 21 1.20 15.62 10.08
N SER A 22 0.44 16.26 9.20
CA SER A 22 -0.05 15.63 7.97
C SER A 22 1.10 15.46 6.95
N VAL A 23 2.23 14.92 7.41
CA VAL A 23 3.25 14.33 6.54
C VAL A 23 2.65 13.02 6.06
N LEU A 24 1.81 13.11 5.05
CA LEU A 24 1.80 12.18 3.93
C LEU A 24 1.95 10.70 4.30
N ALA A 25 1.05 10.18 5.15
CA ALA A 25 0.60 8.81 4.93
C ALA A 25 -0.21 8.83 3.63
N PHE A 26 0.46 8.93 2.49
CA PHE A 26 -0.02 8.28 1.28
C PHE A 26 0.00 6.80 1.65
N ASP A 27 -1.07 6.37 2.31
CA ASP A 27 -1.30 4.99 2.70
C ASP A 27 -1.01 4.18 1.45
N ASP A 28 -0.01 3.32 1.53
CA ASP A 28 0.39 2.46 0.43
C ASP A 28 -0.74 1.45 0.25
N TYR A 29 -1.85 1.89 -0.32
CA TYR A 29 -3.10 1.16 -0.45
C TYR A 29 -2.92 -0.06 -1.37
N CYS A 30 -1.92 0.00 -2.24
CA CYS A 30 -1.67 -0.98 -3.27
C CYS A 30 -0.82 -2.15 -2.75
N THR A 31 0.18 -1.90 -1.92
CA THR A 31 1.00 -2.97 -1.34
C THR A 31 0.19 -4.05 -0.59
N PRO A 32 -0.71 -3.75 0.37
CA PRO A 32 -1.48 -4.77 1.08
C PRO A 32 -2.48 -5.47 0.16
N LYS A 33 -3.02 -4.77 -0.85
CA LYS A 33 -3.93 -5.35 -1.83
C LYS A 33 -3.20 -6.31 -2.78
N LEU A 34 -1.97 -5.97 -3.17
CA LEU A 34 -1.13 -6.82 -4.01
C LEU A 34 -0.73 -8.06 -3.23
N GLU A 35 -0.31 -7.91 -1.98
CA GLU A 35 0.04 -9.03 -1.11
C GLU A 35 -1.13 -9.97 -0.85
N ALA A 36 -2.33 -9.44 -0.59
CA ALA A 36 -3.53 -10.26 -0.45
C ALA A 36 -3.88 -11.04 -1.73
N TYR A 37 -3.67 -10.43 -2.90
CA TYR A 37 -3.86 -11.13 -4.18
C TYR A 37 -2.82 -12.24 -4.35
N LEU A 38 -1.53 -11.95 -4.14
CA LEU A 38 -0.45 -12.93 -4.26
C LEU A 38 -0.60 -14.09 -3.29
N ASP A 39 -1.08 -13.85 -2.07
CA ASP A 39 -1.36 -14.91 -1.08
C ASP A 39 -2.43 -15.89 -1.59
N ASN A 40 -3.49 -15.40 -2.24
CA ASN A 40 -4.50 -16.25 -2.86
C ASN A 40 -3.96 -17.02 -4.07
N VAL A 41 -3.09 -16.39 -4.87
CA VAL A 41 -2.40 -17.07 -5.98
C VAL A 41 -1.48 -18.16 -5.45
N GLN A 42 -0.74 -17.92 -4.37
CA GLN A 42 0.11 -18.91 -3.72
C GLN A 42 -0.71 -20.10 -3.20
N LYS A 43 -1.84 -19.85 -2.53
CA LYS A 43 -2.80 -20.91 -2.12
C LYS A 43 -3.29 -21.74 -3.31
N THR A 44 -3.42 -21.15 -4.49
CA THR A 44 -3.82 -21.84 -5.72
C THR A 44 -2.72 -22.79 -6.21
N VAL A 45 -1.45 -22.38 -6.13
CA VAL A 45 -0.28 -23.22 -6.43
C VAL A 45 -0.21 -24.41 -5.46
N ASP A 46 -0.38 -24.15 -4.17
CA ASP A 46 -0.23 -25.15 -3.10
C ASP A 46 -1.44 -26.08 -2.98
N SER A 47 -2.60 -25.70 -3.53
CA SER A 47 -3.84 -26.47 -3.41
C SER A 47 -3.76 -27.83 -4.10
N LYS A 48 -4.10 -28.90 -3.39
CA LYS A 48 -4.21 -30.25 -3.97
C LYS A 48 -5.44 -30.43 -4.88
N TYR A 49 -6.37 -29.47 -4.85
CA TYR A 49 -7.66 -29.54 -5.55
C TYR A 49 -7.71 -28.75 -6.85
N VAL A 50 -6.61 -28.08 -7.20
CA VAL A 50 -6.48 -27.24 -8.39
C VAL A 50 -5.72 -27.99 -9.48
N SER A 51 -6.18 -27.87 -10.73
CA SER A 51 -5.54 -28.53 -11.87
C SER A 51 -4.12 -28.03 -12.11
N SER A 52 -3.23 -28.89 -12.62
CA SER A 52 -1.83 -28.53 -12.89
C SER A 52 -1.70 -27.29 -13.77
N ARG A 53 -2.59 -27.13 -14.76
CA ARG A 53 -2.60 -25.95 -15.65
C ARG A 53 -2.91 -24.65 -14.90
N GLN A 54 -3.84 -24.69 -13.94
CA GLN A 54 -4.15 -23.53 -13.10
C GLN A 54 -2.99 -23.19 -12.16
N LYS A 55 -2.29 -24.21 -11.64
CA LYS A 55 -1.07 -24.02 -10.85
C LYS A 55 0.05 -23.38 -11.66
N GLU A 56 0.26 -23.82 -12.89
CA GLU A 56 1.27 -23.23 -13.79
C GLU A 56 0.96 -21.75 -14.10
N VAL A 57 -0.31 -21.40 -14.31
CA VAL A 57 -0.72 -20.00 -14.52
C VAL A 57 -0.50 -19.19 -13.25
N ALA A 58 -0.89 -19.72 -12.09
CA ALA A 58 -0.67 -19.07 -10.80
C ALA A 58 0.83 -18.84 -10.53
N GLN A 59 1.68 -19.84 -10.79
CA GLN A 59 3.14 -19.71 -10.66
C GLN A 59 3.70 -18.62 -11.58
N LYS A 60 3.26 -18.58 -12.85
CA LYS A 60 3.68 -17.52 -13.78
C LYS A 60 3.27 -16.12 -13.32
N ILE A 61 2.13 -15.98 -12.66
CA ILE A 61 1.70 -14.70 -12.08
C ILE A 61 2.65 -14.29 -10.96
N LEU A 62 2.95 -15.21 -10.02
CA LEU A 62 3.91 -14.94 -8.93
C LEU A 62 5.29 -14.55 -9.46
N ASP A 63 5.80 -15.28 -10.46
CA ASP A 63 7.10 -15.01 -11.06
C ASP A 63 7.13 -13.64 -11.76
N LYS A 64 6.06 -13.28 -12.46
CA LYS A 64 5.93 -11.99 -13.14
C LYS A 64 5.88 -10.83 -12.15
N VAL A 65 5.13 -10.97 -11.05
CA VAL A 65 5.09 -9.94 -10.01
C VAL A 65 6.45 -9.79 -9.35
N LYS A 66 7.10 -10.89 -8.98
CA LYS A 66 8.44 -10.88 -8.39
C LYS A 66 9.47 -10.21 -9.29
N ALA A 67 9.39 -10.43 -10.60
CA ALA A 67 10.27 -9.79 -11.58
C ALA A 67 9.98 -8.28 -11.73
N SER A 68 8.71 -7.88 -11.67
CA SER A 68 8.32 -6.47 -11.94
C SER A 68 8.21 -5.58 -10.71
N ARG A 69 8.13 -6.13 -9.48
CA ARG A 69 7.97 -5.35 -8.23
C ARG A 69 9.15 -4.42 -7.94
N ASN A 70 10.35 -4.79 -8.38
CA ASN A 70 11.54 -3.96 -8.20
C ASN A 70 11.55 -2.74 -9.14
N ASP A 71 10.94 -2.86 -10.31
CA ASP A 71 10.97 -1.83 -11.36
C ASP A 71 9.68 -1.01 -11.46
N THR A 72 8.57 -1.54 -10.92
CA THR A 72 7.21 -1.01 -11.10
C THR A 72 6.50 -0.86 -9.76
N LYS A 73 5.80 0.26 -9.55
CA LYS A 73 4.99 0.49 -8.34
C LYS A 73 3.88 -0.56 -8.20
N ASP A 74 3.61 -1.00 -6.97
CA ASP A 74 2.61 -2.02 -6.64
C ASP A 74 1.20 -1.69 -7.16
N CYS A 75 0.82 -0.40 -7.22
CA CYS A 75 -0.46 0.03 -7.82
C CYS A 75 -0.59 -0.28 -9.31
N VAL A 76 0.48 -0.13 -10.08
CA VAL A 76 0.49 -0.38 -11.52
C VAL A 76 0.51 -1.89 -11.79
N LEU A 77 1.10 -2.67 -10.89
CA LEU A 77 1.06 -4.12 -10.96
C LEU A 77 -0.34 -4.66 -10.71
N ILE A 78 -1.05 -4.11 -9.71
CA ILE A 78 -2.47 -4.41 -9.47
C ILE A 78 -3.31 -4.16 -10.72
N ASP A 79 -3.18 -2.98 -11.33
CA ASP A 79 -3.98 -2.58 -12.50
C ASP A 79 -3.73 -3.48 -13.73
N LYS A 80 -2.53 -4.05 -13.85
CA LYS A 80 -2.20 -5.00 -14.92
C LYS A 80 -2.60 -6.45 -14.63
N LEU A 81 -2.86 -6.79 -13.37
CA LEU A 81 -3.15 -8.16 -12.93
C LEU A 81 -4.64 -8.37 -12.65
N LEU A 82 -5.33 -7.33 -12.21
CA LEU A 82 -6.75 -7.32 -11.90
C LEU A 82 -7.47 -6.59 -13.05
N PRO A 83 -8.42 -7.25 -13.74
CA PRO A 83 -9.29 -6.58 -14.72
C PRO A 83 -10.25 -5.58 -14.06
#